data_AF-C4XKP2-F1
#
_entry.id   AF-C4XKP2-F1
#
_cell.length_a   1.000
_cell.length_b   1.000
_cell.length_c   1.000
_cell.angle_alpha   90.00
_cell.angle_beta   90.00
_cell.angle_gamma   90.00
#
_symmetry.space_group_name_H-M   'P 1'
#
loop_
_entity.id
_entity.type
_entity.pdbx_description
1 polymer ?
#
loop_
_entity_poly.entity_id
_entity_poly.type
_entity_poly.pdbx_seq_one_letter_code
_entity_poly.pdbx_strand_id
1 'polypeptide(L)'
;MGAKNGTTTEIQEKASKKKIESKYDPKTLRVLIKEGLDAATIMERMQIRHRQTLKQHVGKLISTDRVLYEVKGLYLKGSKRAKVNQQGILKINLKAYDLGDLEINEDDEFAVEASDGKIILTKILP
;
A
#
# COMPACT_ATOMS: atom_id res chain seq x y z
N MET A 1 42.26 23.83 -38.88
CA MET A 1 40.83 23.57 -38.64
C MET A 1 40.70 22.21 -37.99
N GLY A 2 40.27 22.18 -36.73
CA GLY A 2 39.98 20.95 -35.99
C GLY A 2 38.98 21.31 -34.90
N ALA A 3 37.72 20.94 -35.13
CA ALA A 3 36.62 21.15 -34.21
C ALA A 3 36.65 20.08 -33.11
N LYS A 4 36.22 20.43 -31.88
CA LYS A 4 34.98 19.91 -31.26
C LYS A 4 34.88 20.32 -29.79
N ASN A 5 33.99 21.30 -29.59
CA ASN A 5 32.99 21.45 -28.53
C ASN A 5 33.01 20.47 -27.36
N GLY A 6 33.00 21.05 -26.17
CA GLY A 6 32.80 20.33 -24.92
C GLY A 6 31.40 19.72 -24.80
N THR A 7 31.28 18.77 -23.89
CA THR A 7 30.07 18.53 -23.12
C THR A 7 30.50 17.87 -21.82
N THR A 8 30.40 18.64 -20.75
CA THR A 8 30.33 18.17 -19.37
C THR A 8 29.16 17.21 -19.27
N THR A 9 29.44 15.91 -19.11
CA THR A 9 28.40 14.92 -18.86
C THR A 9 28.01 15.02 -17.39
N GLU A 10 26.83 15.62 -17.20
CA GLU A 10 26.13 15.82 -15.94
C GLU A 10 26.02 14.50 -15.17
N ILE A 11 26.64 14.48 -13.99
CA ILE A 11 26.36 13.53 -12.93
C ILE A 11 24.92 13.82 -12.49
N GLN A 12 23.95 13.06 -13.00
CA GLN A 12 22.59 13.08 -12.49
C GLN A 12 22.60 12.54 -11.05
N GLU A 13 22.74 13.47 -10.11
CA GLU A 13 22.37 13.30 -8.72
C GLU A 13 20.92 12.81 -8.66
N LYS A 14 20.74 11.52 -8.38
CA LYS A 14 19.48 11.00 -7.81
C LYS A 14 19.32 11.60 -6.42
N ALA A 15 18.91 12.87 -6.37
CA ALA A 15 18.30 13.48 -5.21
C ALA A 15 16.99 12.73 -4.96
N SER A 16 17.08 11.64 -4.21
CA SER A 16 15.96 10.99 -3.57
C SER A 16 15.38 12.01 -2.59
N LYS A 17 14.48 12.86 -3.09
CA LYS A 17 13.65 13.75 -2.27
C LYS A 17 12.92 12.87 -1.27
N LYS A 18 13.48 12.73 -0.06
CA LYS A 18 12.76 12.26 1.12
C LYS A 18 11.64 13.27 1.33
N LYS A 19 10.49 13.01 0.70
CA LYS A 19 9.25 13.74 0.97
C LYS A 19 9.03 13.59 2.47
N ILE A 20 9.13 14.72 3.17
CA ILE A 20 8.98 14.83 4.62
C ILE A 20 7.63 14.20 4.96
N GLU A 21 7.66 13.11 5.72
CA GLU A 21 6.44 12.52 6.24
C GLU A 21 5.86 13.51 7.25
N SER A 22 4.58 13.82 7.11
CA SER A 22 3.94 14.84 7.92
C SER A 22 4.03 14.49 9.41
N LYS A 23 4.45 15.46 10.22
CA LYS A 23 4.55 15.31 11.66
C LYS A 23 3.13 15.17 12.22
N TYR A 24 2.94 14.24 13.16
CA TYR A 24 1.65 14.01 13.82
C TYR A 24 1.05 15.31 14.37
N ASP A 25 -0.09 15.73 13.81
CA ASP A 25 -0.88 16.87 14.29
C ASP A 25 -2.26 16.39 14.79
N PRO A 26 -2.45 16.29 16.12
CA PRO A 26 -3.68 15.79 16.71
C PRO A 26 -4.87 16.75 16.51
N LYS A 27 -4.64 18.06 16.40
CA LYS A 27 -5.73 19.04 16.28
C LYS A 27 -6.38 18.93 14.90
N THR A 28 -5.55 18.97 13.86
CA THR A 28 -6.00 18.82 12.48
C THR A 28 -6.65 17.46 12.27
N LEU A 29 -6.04 16.37 12.74
CA LEU A 29 -6.62 15.04 12.62
C LEU A 29 -8.01 14.94 13.26
N ARG A 30 -8.19 15.51 14.46
CA ARG A 30 -9.49 15.51 15.16
C ARG A 30 -10.57 16.23 14.36
N VAL A 31 -10.26 17.38 13.76
CA VAL A 31 -11.21 18.14 12.93
C VAL A 31 -11.60 17.32 11.70
N LEU A 32 -10.63 16.79 10.97
CA LEU A 32 -10.87 16.02 9.75
C LEU A 32 -11.71 14.75 9.99
N ILE A 33 -11.51 14.08 11.12
CA ILE A 33 -12.33 12.92 11.51
C ILE A 33 -13.76 13.36 11.87
N LYS A 34 -13.93 14.46 12.60
CA LYS A 34 -15.26 14.99 12.95
C LYS A 34 -16.05 15.50 11.75
N GLU A 35 -15.35 15.97 10.71
CA GLU A 35 -15.95 16.28 9.39
C GLU A 35 -16.43 15.03 8.64
N GLY A 36 -16.15 13.82 9.16
CA GLY A 36 -16.61 12.56 8.57
C GLY A 36 -15.83 12.15 7.32
N LEU A 37 -14.63 12.71 7.11
CA LEU A 37 -13.80 12.40 5.96
C LEU A 37 -13.27 10.97 5.99
N ASP A 38 -13.04 10.40 4.81
CA ASP A 38 -12.49 9.06 4.70
C ASP A 38 -10.96 9.04 4.85
N ALA A 39 -10.40 7.85 5.02
CA ALA A 39 -8.97 7.69 5.21
C ALA A 39 -8.14 8.19 4.02
N ALA A 40 -8.66 8.16 2.79
CA ALA A 40 -7.92 8.60 1.61
C ALA A 40 -7.79 10.13 1.61
N THR A 41 -8.89 10.86 1.84
CA THR A 41 -8.90 12.32 1.90
C THR A 41 -8.10 12.84 3.10
N ILE A 42 -8.19 12.19 4.27
CA ILE A 42 -7.38 12.57 5.44
C ILE A 42 -5.88 12.39 5.13
N MET A 43 -5.51 11.27 4.50
CA MET A 43 -4.12 11.01 4.11
C MET A 43 -3.60 12.06 3.13
N GLU A 44 -4.41 12.48 2.16
CA GLU A 44 -4.04 13.53 1.20
C GLU A 44 -3.84 14.88 1.89
N ARG A 45 -4.83 15.35 2.68
CA ARG A 45 -4.77 16.66 3.37
C ARG A 45 -3.61 16.74 4.35
N MET A 46 -3.36 15.65 5.08
CA MET A 46 -2.27 15.59 6.05
C MET A 46 -0.93 15.17 5.43
N GLN A 47 -0.85 14.97 4.11
CA GLN A 47 0.37 14.49 3.42
C GLN A 47 0.92 13.17 4.02
N ILE A 48 0.04 12.29 4.46
CA ILE A 48 0.38 10.97 4.99
C ILE A 48 0.46 9.97 3.84
N ARG A 49 1.62 9.35 3.65
CA ARG A 49 1.85 8.43 2.53
C ARG A 49 1.26 7.04 2.73
N HIS A 50 1.33 6.54 3.96
CA HIS A 50 0.98 5.16 4.27
C HIS A 50 -0.20 5.10 5.23
N ARG A 51 -1.18 4.24 4.94
CA ARG A 51 -2.35 4.03 5.80
C ARG A 51 -1.97 3.55 7.20
N GLN A 52 -0.83 2.89 7.35
CA GLN A 52 -0.30 2.48 8.65
C GLN A 52 0.08 3.69 9.52
N THR A 53 0.66 4.74 8.94
CA THR A 53 0.97 5.99 9.65
C THR A 53 -0.33 6.64 10.15
N LEU A 54 -1.37 6.70 9.31
CA LEU A 54 -2.69 7.20 9.73
C LEU A 54 -3.28 6.35 10.87
N LYS A 55 -3.20 5.01 10.80
CA LYS A 55 -3.63 4.13 11.91
C LYS A 55 -2.90 4.43 13.21
N GLN A 56 -1.59 4.66 13.17
CA GLN A 56 -0.81 5.03 14.36
C GLN A 56 -1.23 6.40 14.90
N HIS A 57 -1.46 7.38 14.04
CA HIS A 57 -1.91 8.72 14.44
C HIS A 57 -3.30 8.69 15.09
N VAL A 58 -4.24 7.94 14.51
CA VAL A 58 -5.57 7.73 15.10
C VAL A 58 -5.45 6.98 16.42
N GLY A 59 -4.62 5.94 16.49
CA GLY A 59 -4.37 5.21 17.74
C GLY A 59 -3.83 6.12 18.85
N LYS A 60 -2.85 6.99 18.55
CA LYS A 60 -2.36 8.00 19.48
C LYS A 60 -3.46 8.95 19.94
N LEU A 61 -4.30 9.41 19.00
CA LEU A 61 -5.40 10.34 19.30
C LEU A 61 -6.45 9.68 20.21
N ILE A 62 -6.80 8.42 19.97
CA ILE A 62 -7.69 7.63 20.84
C ILE A 62 -7.11 7.50 22.24
N SER A 63 -5.81 7.17 22.36
CA SER A 63 -5.17 7.05 23.67
C SER A 63 -5.12 8.37 24.43
N THR A 64 -4.89 9.48 23.74
CA THR A 64 -4.85 10.82 24.35
C THR A 64 -6.24 11.29 24.78
N ASP A 65 -7.23 11.14 23.91
CA ASP A 65 -8.58 11.68 24.14
C ASP A 65 -9.48 10.72 24.93
N ARG A 66 -9.07 9.44 25.06
CA ARG A 66 -9.89 8.34 25.60
C ARG A 66 -11.25 8.21 24.90
N VAL A 67 -11.29 8.55 23.61
CA VAL A 67 -12.49 8.49 22.75
C VAL A 67 -12.18 7.62 21.54
N LEU A 68 -13.13 6.74 21.19
CA LEU A 68 -13.04 5.96 19.97
C LEU A 68 -13.33 6.84 18.75
N TYR A 69 -12.40 6.87 17.80
CA TYR A 69 -12.57 7.56 16.53
C TYR A 69 -12.79 6.55 15.41
N GLU A 70 -13.89 6.70 14.68
CA GLU A 70 -14.16 5.90 13.49
C GLU A 70 -13.74 6.67 12.23
N VAL A 71 -12.90 6.05 11.41
CA VAL A 71 -12.45 6.63 10.14
C VAL A 71 -12.78 5.67 9.01
N LYS A 72 -13.69 6.09 8.12
CA LYS A 72 -14.14 5.29 6.99
C LYS A 72 -12.95 4.88 6.11
N GLY A 73 -12.86 3.59 5.79
CA GLY A 73 -11.78 3.05 4.95
C GLY A 73 -10.41 2.95 5.63
N LEU A 74 -10.26 3.30 6.91
CA LEU A 74 -8.99 3.17 7.64
C LEU A 74 -8.70 1.72 8.03
N TYR A 75 -9.73 1.03 8.54
CA TYR A 75 -9.68 -0.37 8.92
C TYR A 75 -10.38 -1.22 7.88
N LEU A 76 -9.88 -1.20 6.64
CA LEU A 76 -10.26 -2.24 5.68
C LEU A 76 -9.68 -3.57 6.19
N LYS A 77 -10.55 -4.42 6.74
CA LYS A 77 -10.25 -5.85 6.92
C LYS A 77 -9.81 -6.38 5.56
N GLY A 78 -8.63 -7.01 5.55
CA GLY A 78 -7.96 -7.64 4.41
C GLY A 78 -8.61 -7.38 3.06
N SER A 79 -8.02 -6.48 2.28
CA SER A 79 -8.32 -6.39 0.85
C SER A 79 -8.22 -7.79 0.28
N LYS A 80 -9.34 -8.43 -0.08
CA LYS A 80 -9.40 -9.68 -0.86
C LYS A 80 -8.85 -9.48 -2.29
N ARG A 81 -8.03 -8.45 -2.51
CA ARG A 81 -7.39 -8.13 -3.78
C ARG A 81 -5.92 -8.43 -3.62
N ALA A 82 -5.47 -9.45 -4.34
CA ALA A 82 -4.05 -9.69 -4.56
C ALA A 82 -3.46 -8.46 -5.28
N LYS A 83 -2.21 -8.12 -4.96
CA LYS A 83 -1.54 -6.95 -5.53
C LYS A 83 -0.13 -7.32 -5.98
N VAL A 84 0.25 -6.81 -7.14
CA VAL A 84 1.61 -6.88 -7.66
C VAL A 84 2.50 -5.86 -6.93
N ASN A 85 3.65 -6.31 -6.44
CA ASN A 85 4.64 -5.43 -5.80
C ASN A 85 5.56 -4.76 -6.85
N GLN A 86 6.51 -3.92 -6.40
CA GLN A 86 7.44 -3.23 -7.30
C GLN A 86 8.40 -4.16 -8.07
N GLN A 87 8.53 -5.42 -7.63
CA GLN A 87 9.35 -6.44 -8.28
C GLN A 87 8.54 -7.27 -9.28
N GLY A 88 7.27 -6.93 -9.51
CA GLY A 88 6.40 -7.71 -10.39
C GLY A 88 5.80 -8.97 -9.75
N ILE A 89 5.99 -9.19 -8.44
CA ILE A 89 5.50 -10.37 -7.75
C ILE A 89 4.05 -10.16 -7.31
N LEU A 90 3.15 -11.05 -7.74
CA LEU A 90 1.78 -11.13 -7.25
C LEU A 90 1.74 -11.92 -5.93
N LYS A 91 1.30 -11.27 -4.83
CA LYS A 91 1.09 -11.96 -3.55
C LYS A 91 -0.39 -12.25 -3.33
N ILE A 92 -0.71 -13.53 -3.16
CA ILE A 92 -2.05 -14.01 -2.83
C ILE A 92 -2.04 -14.48 -1.38
N ASN A 93 -2.90 -13.92 -0.55
CA ASN A 93 -3.11 -14.42 0.81
C ASN A 93 -4.23 -15.46 0.77
N LEU A 94 -3.88 -16.75 0.68
CA LEU A 94 -4.83 -17.85 0.56
C LEU A 94 -5.87 -17.86 1.70
N LYS A 95 -5.50 -17.44 2.92
CA LYS A 95 -6.41 -17.32 4.08
C LYS A 95 -7.51 -16.27 3.91
N ALA A 96 -7.40 -15.39 2.93
CA ALA A 96 -8.38 -14.34 2.65
C ALA A 96 -9.44 -14.76 1.62
N TYR A 97 -9.30 -15.94 1.01
CA TYR A 97 -10.17 -16.45 -0.04
C TYR A 97 -10.91 -17.70 0.43
N ASP A 98 -12.10 -17.90 -0.12
CA ASP A 98 -12.80 -19.18 -0.04
C ASP A 98 -12.30 -20.03 -1.21
N LEU A 99 -11.61 -21.12 -0.89
CA LEU A 99 -10.99 -22.02 -1.87
C LEU A 99 -11.86 -23.27 -2.13
N GLY A 100 -13.05 -23.36 -1.51
CA GLY A 100 -13.87 -24.56 -1.55
C GLY A 100 -13.11 -25.78 -1.03
N ASP A 101 -13.17 -26.88 -1.79
CA ASP A 101 -12.51 -28.15 -1.45
C ASP A 101 -11.03 -28.20 -1.84
N LEU A 102 -10.46 -27.11 -2.38
CA LEU A 102 -9.06 -27.07 -2.78
C LEU A 102 -8.14 -26.91 -1.55
N GLU A 103 -7.51 -28.00 -1.14
CA GLU A 103 -6.44 -27.97 -0.15
C GLU A 103 -5.12 -27.50 -0.79
N ILE A 104 -4.55 -26.45 -0.20
CA ILE A 104 -3.24 -25.91 -0.57
C ILE A 104 -2.33 -25.97 0.66
N ASN A 105 -1.23 -26.70 0.53
CA ASN A 105 -0.24 -26.96 1.56
C ASN A 105 1.11 -26.34 1.18
N GLU A 106 2.05 -26.41 2.11
CA GLU A 106 3.45 -26.10 1.82
C GLU A 106 3.99 -27.03 0.71
N ASP A 107 4.89 -26.50 -0.11
CA ASP A 107 5.52 -27.19 -1.25
C ASP A 107 4.58 -27.60 -2.41
N ASP A 108 3.30 -27.23 -2.38
CA ASP A 108 2.43 -27.40 -3.54
C ASP A 108 2.86 -26.50 -4.71
N GLU A 109 2.97 -27.09 -5.90
CA GLU A 109 3.30 -26.39 -7.14
C GLU A 109 2.05 -26.09 -7.98
N PHE A 110 2.11 -25.01 -8.76
CA PHE A 110 1.02 -24.58 -9.63
C PHE A 110 1.55 -24.27 -11.03
N ALA A 111 0.88 -24.80 -12.04
CA ALA A 111 1.02 -24.31 -13.40
C ALA A 111 0.34 -22.94 -13.51
N VAL A 112 0.98 -22.02 -14.23
CA VAL A 112 0.49 -20.64 -14.42
C VAL A 112 0.16 -20.43 -15.89
N GLU A 113 -1.09 -20.09 -16.17
CA GLU A 113 -1.56 -19.78 -17.52
C GLU A 113 -2.23 -18.41 -17.56
N ALA A 114 -2.13 -17.72 -18.69
CA ALA A 114 -2.83 -16.48 -18.94
C ALA A 114 -3.80 -16.67 -20.12
N SER A 115 -5.09 -16.52 -19.86
CA SER A 115 -6.14 -16.63 -20.89
C SER A 115 -7.29 -15.67 -20.60
N ASP A 116 -7.86 -15.06 -21.63
CA ASP A 116 -9.00 -14.14 -21.52
C ASP A 116 -8.82 -13.02 -20.48
N GLY A 117 -7.59 -12.49 -20.36
CA GLY A 117 -7.25 -11.46 -19.37
C GLY A 117 -7.25 -11.96 -17.91
N LYS A 118 -7.28 -13.27 -17.69
CA LYS A 118 -7.22 -13.92 -16.38
C LYS A 118 -5.88 -14.65 -16.23
N ILE A 119 -5.41 -14.71 -14.99
CA ILE A 119 -4.35 -15.65 -14.59
C ILE A 119 -5.04 -16.86 -13.97
N ILE A 120 -4.74 -18.04 -14.47
CA ILE A 120 -5.25 -19.32 -14.00
C ILE A 120 -4.09 -20.03 -13.32
N LEU A 121 -4.32 -20.46 -12.07
CA LEU A 121 -3.39 -21.28 -11.30
C LEU A 121 -3.99 -22.67 -11.18
N THR A 122 -3.31 -23.67 -11.73
CA THR A 122 -3.74 -25.07 -11.68
C THR A 122 -2.76 -25.82 -10.80
N LYS A 123 -3.23 -26.36 -9.67
CA LYS A 123 -2.39 -27.16 -8.76
C LYS A 123 -1.86 -28.38 -9.53
N ILE A 124 -0.55 -28.59 -9.47
CA ILE A 124 0.10 -29.75 -10.06
C ILE A 124 -0.05 -30.88 -9.06
N LEU A 125 -0.72 -31.95 -9.48
CA LEU A 125 -0.77 -33.19 -8.70
C LEU A 125 0.47 -34.02 -9.05
N PRO A 126 1.15 -34.61 -8.05
CA PRO A 126 2.25 -35.54 -8.30
C PRO A 126 1.79 -36.81 -9.02
#